data_AF-A0A439V4E1-F1
#
_entry.id   AF-A0A439V4E1-F1
#
_cell.length_a   1.000
_cell.length_b   1.000
_cell.length_c   1.000
_cell.angle_alpha   90.00
_cell.angle_beta   90.00
_cell.angle_gamma   90.00
#
_symmetry.space_group_name_H-M   'P 1'
#
loop_
_entity.id
_entity.type
_entity.pdbx_description
1 polymer ?
#
loop_
_entity_poly.entity_id
_entity_poly.type
_entity_poly.pdbx_seq_one_letter_code
_entity_poly.pdbx_strand_id
1 'polypeptide(L)' 'LPMGRKVVVAADERGHFSSAFKFNGRQIDGMIDTGATLVAINISTARRIGLSLNPSDFSHEVSTANGTIKAAVAMID' A
#
# COMPACT_ATOMS: atom_id res chain seq x y z
N LEU A 1 -29.95 -9.52 1.08
CA LEU A 1 -29.07 -8.68 0.23
C LEU A 1 -28.11 -7.95 1.17
N PRO A 2 -26.79 -7.88 0.89
CA PRO A 2 -25.83 -7.36 1.86
C PRO A 2 -26.08 -5.87 2.09
N MET A 3 -26.24 -5.48 3.35
CA MET A 3 -26.65 -4.14 3.82
C MET A 3 -25.43 -3.19 4.04
N GLY A 4 -24.38 -3.30 3.23
CA GLY A 4 -23.13 -2.55 3.39
C GLY A 4 -22.73 -1.78 2.12
N ARG A 5 -21.81 -0.80 2.28
CA ARG A 5 -21.18 -0.10 1.15
C ARG A 5 -20.44 -1.12 0.28
N LYS A 6 -20.76 -1.19 -1.01
CA LYS A 6 -20.12 -2.08 -1.99
C LYS A 6 -19.30 -1.25 -2.98
N VAL A 7 -18.07 -1.69 -3.24
CA VAL A 7 -17.23 -1.19 -4.33
C VAL A 7 -17.00 -2.35 -5.30
N VAL A 8 -17.15 -2.09 -6.59
CA VAL A 8 -16.83 -3.05 -7.66
C VAL A 8 -15.63 -2.49 -8.41
N VAL A 9 -14.55 -3.27 -8.48
CA VAL A 9 -13.33 -2.93 -9.22
C VAL A 9 -13.19 -3.93 -10.35
N ALA A 10 -13.16 -3.45 -11.59
CA ALA A 10 -12.87 -4.30 -12.74
C ALA A 10 -11.36 -4.50 -12.86
N ALA A 11 -10.97 -5.67 -13.35
CA ALA A 11 -9.58 -5.91 -13.72
C ALA A 11 -9.22 -5.06 -14.95
N ASP A 12 -7.95 -4.65 -15.04
CA ASP A 12 -7.38 -4.06 -16.24
C ASP A 12 -7.10 -5.14 -17.33
N GLU A 13 -6.59 -4.71 -18.49
CA GLU A 13 -6.26 -5.62 -19.61
C GLU A 13 -5.22 -6.70 -19.24
N ARG A 14 -4.47 -6.50 -18.16
CA ARG A 14 -3.46 -7.43 -17.65
C ARG A 14 -4.00 -8.32 -16.53
N GLY A 15 -5.26 -8.15 -16.14
CA GLY A 15 -5.89 -8.89 -15.06
C GLY A 15 -5.63 -8.32 -13.65
N HIS A 16 -4.97 -7.16 -13.53
CA HIS A 16 -4.71 -6.54 -12.23
C HIS A 16 -5.89 -5.68 -11.79
N PHE A 17 -6.07 -5.58 -10.48
CA PHE A 17 -7.10 -4.74 -9.88
C PHE A 17 -6.43 -3.52 -9.24
N SER A 18 -6.84 -2.33 -9.66
CA SER A 18 -6.36 -1.07 -9.08
C SER A 18 -7.53 -0.19 -8.66
N SER A 19 -7.34 0.60 -7.60
CA SER A 19 -8.35 1.54 -7.14
C SER A 19 -7.70 2.75 -6.47
N ALA A 20 -8.51 3.79 -6.29
CA ALA A 20 -8.12 4.95 -5.51
C ALA A 20 -8.35 4.67 -4.01
N PHE A 21 -7.30 4.77 -3.22
CA PHE A 21 -7.31 4.65 -1.77
C PHE A 21 -7.11 6.01 -1.11
N LYS A 22 -7.55 6.12 0.14
CA LYS A 22 -7.31 7.32 0.95
C LYS A 22 -6.39 6.94 2.10
N PHE A 23 -5.24 7.59 2.19
CA PHE A 23 -4.27 7.45 3.28
C PHE A 23 -4.00 8.83 3.86
N ASN A 24 -4.19 9.01 5.18
CA ASN A 24 -3.97 10.28 5.87
C ASN A 24 -4.61 11.48 5.15
N GLY A 25 -5.85 11.33 4.69
CA GLY A 25 -6.56 12.39 3.97
C GLY A 25 -6.26 12.52 2.48
N ARG A 26 -5.27 11.80 1.92
CA ARG A 26 -4.81 11.95 0.52
C ARG A 26 -5.18 10.77 -0.34
N GLN A 27 -5.63 11.04 -1.56
CA GLN A 27 -5.94 10.03 -2.55
C GLN A 27 -4.68 9.50 -3.24
N ILE A 28 -4.51 8.18 -3.23
CA ILE A 28 -3.38 7.45 -3.81
C ILE A 28 -3.93 6.29 -4.64
N ASP A 29 -3.48 6.15 -5.88
CA ASP A 29 -3.82 4.97 -6.68
C ASP A 29 -2.94 3.79 -6.24
N GLY A 30 -3.58 2.64 -6.01
CA GLY A 30 -2.92 1.43 -5.54
C GLY A 30 -3.42 0.18 -6.25
N MET A 31 -2.57 -0.84 -6.26
CA MET A 31 -2.93 -2.17 -6.73
C MET A 31 -3.43 -3.01 -5.55
N ILE A 32 -4.49 -3.77 -5.76
CA ILE A 32 -4.98 -4.75 -4.79
C ILE A 32 -4.12 -6.01 -4.96
N ASP A 33 -3.28 -6.28 -3.97
CA ASP A 33 -2.41 -7.46 -3.93
C ASP A 33 -2.82 -8.36 -2.76
N THR A 34 -3.50 -9.47 -3.06
CA THR A 34 -3.95 -10.44 -2.05
C THR A 34 -2.81 -11.29 -1.50
N GLY A 35 -1.63 -11.27 -2.12
CA GLY A 35 -0.43 -11.96 -1.63
C GLY A 35 0.33 -11.18 -0.57
N ALA A 36 0.04 -9.88 -0.41
CA ALA A 36 0.71 -9.02 0.55
C ALA A 36 0.08 -9.13 1.94
N THR A 37 0.90 -9.32 2.97
CA THR A 37 0.46 -9.27 4.38
C THR A 37 0.36 -7.83 4.90
N LEU A 38 1.13 -6.92 4.32
CA LEU A 38 1.18 -5.49 4.68
C LEU A 38 0.91 -4.65 3.43
N VAL A 39 0.42 -3.42 3.61
CA VAL A 39 0.36 -2.44 2.52
C VAL A 39 1.77 -1.92 2.25
N ALA A 40 2.32 -2.25 1.09
CA ALA A 40 3.63 -1.77 0.67
C ALA A 40 3.50 -0.38 0.01
N ILE A 41 4.18 0.62 0.58
CA ILE A 41 4.26 1.98 0.01
C ILE A 41 5.73 2.37 -0.21
N ASN A 42 6.01 3.03 -1.32
CA ASN A 42 7.34 3.57 -1.57
C ASN A 42 7.56 4.89 -0.79
N ILE A 43 8.83 5.29 -0.65
CA ILE A 43 9.24 6.46 0.14
C ILE A 43 8.59 7.76 -0.37
N SER A 44 8.44 7.91 -1.68
CA SER A 44 7.81 9.12 -2.25
C SER A 44 6.33 9.22 -1.88
N THR A 45 5.61 8.10 -1.87
CA THR A 45 4.21 8.04 -1.41
C THR A 45 4.11 8.26 0.09
N ALA A 46 4.98 7.63 0.89
CA ALA A 46 5.04 7.84 2.34
C ALA A 46 5.20 9.33 2.69
N ARG A 47 6.14 10.03 2.04
CA ARG A 47 6.31 11.49 2.18
C ARG A 47 5.08 12.26 1.72
N ARG A 48 4.47 11.85 0.60
CA ARG A 48 3.24 12.47 0.11
C ARG A 48 2.12 12.34 1.13
N ILE A 49 2.02 11.26 1.90
CA ILE A 49 0.98 11.09 2.93
C ILE A 49 1.40 11.62 4.32
N GLY A 50 2.51 12.36 4.41
CA GLY A 50 2.95 13.04 5.63
C GLY A 50 3.83 12.20 6.55
N LEU A 51 4.29 11.02 6.13
CA LEU A 51 5.26 10.24 6.89
C LEU A 51 6.67 10.77 6.63
N SER A 52 7.39 11.09 7.71
CA SER A 52 8.81 11.41 7.68
C SER A 52 9.59 10.21 8.21
N LEU A 53 10.37 9.57 7.34
CA LEU A 53 11.16 8.39 7.66
C LEU A 53 12.65 8.71 7.55
N ASN A 54 13.42 8.28 8.54
CA ASN A 54 14.87 8.33 8.58
C ASN A 54 15.44 6.97 8.14
N PRO A 55 16.69 6.91 7.66
CA PRO A 55 17.34 5.64 7.31
C PRO A 55 17.34 4.62 8.46
N SER A 56 17.40 5.08 9.71
CA SER A 56 17.34 4.24 10.92
C SER A 56 16.02 3.51 11.11
N ASP A 57 14.93 4.01 10.52
CA ASP A 57 13.59 3.45 10.68
C ASP A 57 13.41 2.18 9.84
N PHE A 58 14.28 1.98 8.84
CA PHE A 58 14.31 0.78 7.99
C PHE A 58 15.01 -0.37 8.72
N SER A 59 14.41 -0.82 9.82
CA SER A 59 14.97 -1.82 10.73
C SER A 59 14.38 -3.22 10.54
N HIS A 60 13.30 -3.36 9.77
CA HIS A 60 12.64 -4.65 9.53
C HIS A 60 13.04 -5.25 8.20
N GLU A 61 13.21 -6.57 8.14
CA GLU A 61 13.39 -7.30 6.88
C GLU A 61 12.04 -7.80 6.35
N VAL A 62 11.80 -7.58 5.06
CA VAL A 62 10.60 -8.03 4.35
C VAL A 62 11.03 -8.84 3.14
N SER A 63 10.51 -10.07 3.04
CA SER A 63 10.71 -10.92 1.87
C SER A 63 9.73 -10.51 0.78
N THR A 64 10.26 -10.22 -0.41
CA THR A 64 9.48 -9.88 -1.61
C THR A 64 9.80 -10.86 -2.72
N ALA A 65 9.03 -10.83 -3.82
CA ALA A 65 9.33 -11.62 -5.01
C ALA A 65 10.74 -11.36 -5.59
N ASN A 66 11.29 -10.16 -5.37
CA ASN A 66 12.61 -9.76 -5.85
C ASN A 66 13.71 -9.92 -4.79
N GLY A 67 13.42 -10.65 -3.69
CA GLY A 67 14.34 -10.87 -2.58
C GLY A 67 13.99 -10.06 -1.32
N THR A 68 14.87 -10.15 -0.32
CA THR A 68 14.68 -9.51 0.98
C THR A 68 15.17 -8.07 0.96
N ILE A 69 14.36 -7.15 1.47
CA ILE A 69 14.69 -5.72 1.61
C ILE A 69 14.48 -5.26 3.05
N LYS A 70 15.09 -4.13 3.40
CA LYS A 70 14.75 -3.42 4.64
C LYS A 70 13.55 -2.51 4.44
N ALA A 71 12.68 -2.45 5.44
CA ALA A 71 11.46 -1.64 5.45
C ALA A 71 11.30 -0.93 6.80
N ALA A 72 10.70 0.26 6.75
CA ALA A 72 10.12 0.93 7.91
C ALA A 72 8.64 0.57 8.00
N VAL A 73 8.14 0.33 9.22
CA VAL A 73 6.72 0.03 9.46
C VAL A 73 6.08 1.23 10.16
N ALA A 74 4.95 1.68 9.63
CA ALA A 74 4.17 2.78 10.19
C ALA A 74 2.68 2.43 10.16
N MET A 75 1.94 3.01 11.09
CA MET A 75 0.48 3.00 11.09
C MET A 75 -0.03 4.31 10.48
N ILE A 76 -1.07 4.20 9.66
CA ILE A 76 -1.71 5.32 8.95
C ILE A 76 -3.23 5.24 9.16
N ASP A 77 -3.91 6.38 9.06
CA ASP A 77 -5.36 6.53 9.24
C ASP A 77 -6.17 6.58 7.93
#